data_AF-A0A7D7VC97-F1
#
_entry.id   AF-A0A7D7VC97-F1
#
_cell.length_a   1.000
_cell.length_b   1.000
_cell.length_c   1.000
_cell.angle_alpha   90.00
_cell.angle_beta   90.00
_cell.angle_gamma   90.00
#
_symmetry.space_group_name_H-M   'P 1'
#
loop_
_entity.id
_entity.type
_entity.pdbx_description
1 polymer ?
#
loop_
_entity_poly.entity_id
_entity_poly.type
_entity_poly.pdbx_seq_one_letter_code
_entity_poly.pdbx_strand_id
1 'polypeptide(L)'
;MSDVVIKQNDPITKNNQKITDVSNVIPNITKQVKIFYDKALAINTVEQRPFSCSDYPNLSGENYRQYIQKLRPVLEKTHNSRPAFYKIKGVYLSGDSHKITVSPTGDAADLIAILKSLKSQPAKIHDIKIKINACIHEGLIQKGCTPHEQNNSILVKNLPVTDNNMTLKALVYPKIIQIDVGCSYKPIVYDVKSLLYLCEILAQASMSLMHLSGCTLPPVNEWMITHYHLNKDGNYAINGQTFHFTVGDVSTGLIRYYSKSMPDGTLIPRVEQITTPSTSLFEEMKNVI
;
A
#
# COMPACT_ATOMS: atom_id res chain seq x y z
N MET A 1 -54.08 -24.10 -9.65
CA MET A 1 -53.18 -24.82 -8.74
C MET A 1 -52.48 -25.85 -9.58
N SER A 2 -51.26 -25.53 -10.00
CA SER A 2 -50.52 -26.24 -11.04
C SER A 2 -49.28 -26.83 -10.39
N ASP A 3 -49.27 -28.15 -10.21
CA ASP A 3 -48.16 -28.89 -9.63
C ASP A 3 -46.96 -28.87 -10.59
N VAL A 4 -45.90 -28.17 -10.19
CA VAL A 4 -44.62 -28.17 -10.91
C VAL A 4 -43.79 -29.34 -10.40
N VAL A 5 -43.76 -30.40 -11.21
CA VAL A 5 -42.82 -31.52 -11.13
C VAL A 5 -41.41 -31.00 -11.41
N ILE A 6 -40.56 -30.93 -10.39
CA ILE A 6 -39.13 -30.67 -10.57
C ILE A 6 -38.47 -31.97 -11.05
N LYS A 7 -38.22 -32.05 -12.36
CA LYS A 7 -37.30 -33.05 -12.92
C LYS A 7 -35.87 -32.62 -12.59
N GLN A 8 -35.22 -33.32 -11.66
CA GLN A 8 -33.76 -33.31 -11.54
C GLN A 8 -33.17 -33.97 -12.79
N ASN A 9 -32.81 -33.16 -13.78
CA ASN A 9 -31.89 -33.57 -14.84
C ASN A 9 -30.50 -33.13 -14.42
N ASP A 10 -29.72 -34.07 -13.91
CA ASP A 10 -28.30 -33.90 -13.61
C ASP A 10 -27.48 -34.57 -14.73
N PRO A 11 -26.94 -33.82 -15.72
CA PRO A 11 -25.99 -34.39 -16.69
C PRO A 11 -24.54 -34.03 -16.37
N ILE A 12 -24.23 -33.40 -15.23
CA ILE A 12 -22.88 -32.83 -14.98
C ILE A 12 -21.90 -33.87 -14.38
N THR A 13 -22.38 -34.90 -13.70
CA THR A 13 -21.50 -35.83 -12.97
C THR A 13 -20.87 -36.95 -13.82
N LYS A 14 -21.30 -37.16 -15.07
CA LYS A 14 -20.77 -38.28 -15.89
C LYS A 14 -19.58 -37.96 -16.80
N ASN A 15 -19.26 -36.68 -17.05
CA ASN A 15 -18.17 -36.32 -17.98
C ASN A 15 -16.82 -36.00 -17.32
N ASN A 16 -16.77 -35.71 -16.02
CA ASN A 16 -15.50 -35.39 -15.36
C ASN A 16 -14.62 -36.62 -15.08
N GLN A 17 -15.20 -37.82 -15.02
CA GLN A 17 -14.43 -39.05 -14.84
C GLN A 17 -13.64 -39.47 -16.10
N LYS A 18 -13.97 -38.93 -17.28
CA LYS A 18 -13.30 -39.29 -18.54
C LYS A 18 -12.17 -38.34 -18.96
N ILE A 19 -12.00 -37.20 -18.30
CA ILE A 19 -10.90 -36.26 -18.61
C ILE A 19 -9.62 -36.60 -17.82
N THR A 20 -9.70 -37.43 -16.78
CA THR A 20 -8.53 -37.81 -15.97
C THR A 20 -7.74 -39.01 -16.50
N ASP A 21 -8.22 -39.70 -17.54
CA ASP A 21 -7.68 -41.00 -17.95
C ASP A 21 -6.79 -40.98 -19.22
N VAL A 22 -6.63 -39.83 -19.89
CA VAL A 22 -5.75 -39.76 -21.07
C VAL A 22 -4.59 -38.82 -20.81
N SER A 23 -3.42 -39.44 -20.63
CA SER A 23 -2.07 -38.87 -20.72
C SER A 23 -1.64 -37.88 -19.63
N ASN A 24 -1.03 -38.42 -18.57
CA ASN A 24 0.20 -37.90 -17.95
C ASN A 24 0.80 -38.96 -17.00
N VAL A 25 1.02 -40.18 -17.50
CA VAL A 25 1.92 -41.11 -16.78
C VAL A 25 3.32 -40.55 -16.93
N ILE A 26 3.77 -39.73 -15.97
CA ILE A 26 5.16 -39.30 -15.92
C ILE A 26 5.97 -40.56 -15.59
N PRO A 27 6.82 -41.06 -16.50
CA PRO A 27 7.62 -42.24 -16.23
C PRO A 27 8.63 -41.90 -15.13
N ASN A 28 8.83 -42.81 -14.16
CA ASN A 28 9.83 -42.70 -13.09
C ASN A 28 9.66 -41.53 -12.09
N ILE A 29 8.44 -41.29 -11.61
CA ILE A 29 8.23 -40.43 -10.42
C ILE A 29 8.77 -41.16 -9.18
N THR A 30 9.78 -40.59 -8.52
CA THR A 30 10.21 -41.08 -7.20
C THR A 30 9.15 -40.77 -6.13
N LYS A 31 9.11 -41.54 -5.04
CA LYS A 31 8.16 -41.32 -3.93
C LYS A 31 8.15 -39.85 -3.46
N GLN A 32 9.31 -39.19 -3.44
CA GLN A 32 9.42 -37.79 -3.03
C GLN A 32 8.83 -36.81 -4.05
N VAL A 33 9.01 -37.04 -5.36
CA VAL A 33 8.38 -36.22 -6.41
C VAL A 33 6.86 -36.41 -6.41
N LYS A 34 6.37 -37.62 -6.09
CA LYS A 34 4.94 -37.87 -5.92
C LYS A 34 4.37 -37.06 -4.75
N ILE A 35 5.02 -37.09 -3.58
CA ILE A 35 4.61 -36.27 -2.42
C ILE A 35 4.57 -34.77 -2.77
N PHE A 36 5.59 -34.29 -3.50
CA PHE A 36 5.60 -32.91 -3.99
C PHE A 36 4.41 -32.61 -4.90
N TYR A 37 4.14 -33.48 -5.87
CA TYR A 37 3.03 -33.34 -6.81
C TYR A 37 1.65 -33.39 -6.11
N ASP A 38 1.45 -34.31 -5.19
CA ASP A 38 0.20 -34.45 -4.44
C ASP A 38 -0.08 -33.20 -3.60
N LYS A 39 0.97 -32.61 -3.00
CA LYS A 39 0.86 -31.33 -2.29
C LYS A 39 0.56 -30.16 -3.24
N ALA A 40 1.25 -30.11 -4.39
CA ALA A 40 0.98 -29.10 -5.43
C ALA A 40 -0.48 -29.15 -5.91
N LEU A 41 -1.00 -30.37 -6.10
CA LEU A 41 -2.38 -30.61 -6.50
C LEU A 41 -3.34 -30.15 -5.42
N ALA A 42 -3.10 -30.49 -4.16
CA ALA A 42 -3.92 -30.02 -3.04
C ALA A 42 -3.96 -28.48 -2.96
N ILE A 43 -2.83 -27.79 -3.14
CA ILE A 43 -2.80 -26.32 -3.17
C ILE A 43 -3.64 -25.77 -4.33
N ASN A 44 -3.53 -26.35 -5.53
CA ASN A 44 -4.29 -25.87 -6.68
C ASN A 44 -5.79 -26.19 -6.60
N THR A 45 -6.19 -27.34 -6.05
CA THR A 45 -7.60 -27.77 -6.04
C THR A 45 -8.35 -27.35 -4.78
N VAL A 46 -7.70 -27.38 -3.62
CA VAL A 46 -8.31 -27.02 -2.32
C VAL A 46 -8.14 -25.53 -2.04
N GLU A 47 -6.91 -25.02 -2.12
CA GLU A 47 -6.62 -23.61 -1.82
C GLU A 47 -6.85 -22.69 -3.03
N GLN A 48 -7.10 -23.25 -4.22
CA GLN A 48 -7.47 -22.51 -5.43
C GLN A 48 -6.46 -21.43 -5.83
N ARG A 49 -5.17 -21.63 -5.55
CA ARG A 49 -4.07 -20.68 -5.86
C ARG A 49 -2.87 -21.37 -6.50
N PRO A 50 -1.97 -20.64 -7.21
CA PRO A 50 -0.71 -21.22 -7.66
C PRO A 50 0.25 -21.44 -6.49
N PHE A 51 1.27 -22.30 -6.69
CA PHE A 51 2.29 -22.60 -5.69
C PHE A 51 3.67 -22.11 -6.14
N SER A 52 4.56 -21.89 -5.18
CA SER A 52 5.96 -21.44 -5.35
C SER A 52 6.90 -22.24 -4.45
N CYS A 53 8.19 -21.89 -4.40
CA CYS A 53 9.15 -22.54 -3.49
C CYS A 53 8.80 -22.32 -2.01
N SER A 54 8.15 -21.21 -1.67
CA SER A 54 7.77 -20.87 -0.29
C SER A 54 6.76 -21.84 0.30
N ASP A 55 5.99 -22.55 -0.54
CA ASP A 55 5.04 -23.58 -0.10
C ASP A 55 5.74 -24.90 0.33
N TYR A 56 7.05 -25.00 0.15
CA TYR A 56 7.85 -26.20 0.44
C TYR A 56 9.03 -25.88 1.35
N PRO A 57 8.79 -25.46 2.61
CA PRO A 57 9.84 -25.02 3.53
C PRO A 57 10.88 -26.10 3.86
N ASN A 58 10.50 -27.38 3.76
CA ASN A 58 11.38 -28.52 4.01
C ASN A 58 12.20 -28.94 2.77
N LEU A 59 12.08 -28.21 1.66
CA LEU A 59 12.76 -28.53 0.41
C LEU A 59 13.81 -27.46 0.10
N SER A 60 15.04 -27.86 -0.20
CA SER A 60 16.05 -26.93 -0.68
C SER A 60 15.64 -26.33 -2.02
N GLY A 61 16.09 -25.09 -2.30
CA GLY A 61 15.82 -24.43 -3.59
C GLY A 61 16.32 -25.24 -4.79
N GLU A 62 17.39 -26.00 -4.63
CA GLU A 62 17.92 -26.90 -5.66
C GLU A 62 16.97 -28.07 -5.93
N ASN A 63 16.54 -28.78 -4.88
CA ASN A 63 15.60 -29.88 -5.02
C ASN A 63 14.25 -29.41 -5.57
N TYR A 64 13.80 -28.22 -5.19
CA TYR A 64 12.61 -27.58 -5.75
C TYR A 64 12.73 -27.40 -7.27
N ARG A 65 13.85 -26.84 -7.75
CA ARG A 65 14.08 -26.65 -9.20
C ARG A 65 14.09 -27.97 -9.95
N GLN A 66 14.73 -29.00 -9.40
CA GLN A 66 14.75 -30.33 -10.01
C GLN A 66 13.35 -30.95 -10.09
N TYR A 67 12.51 -30.76 -9.07
CA TYR A 67 11.13 -31.27 -9.07
C TYR A 67 10.26 -30.55 -10.08
N ILE A 68 10.37 -29.21 -10.16
CA ILE A 68 9.71 -28.42 -11.20
C ILE A 68 10.15 -28.88 -12.60
N GLN A 69 11.44 -29.13 -12.82
CA GLN A 69 11.94 -29.59 -14.11
C GLN A 69 11.38 -30.96 -14.49
N LYS A 70 11.33 -31.91 -13.55
CA LYS A 70 10.75 -33.26 -13.76
C LYS A 70 9.25 -33.20 -14.05
N LEU A 71 8.53 -32.29 -13.41
CA LEU A 71 7.08 -32.13 -13.56
C LEU A 71 6.70 -31.11 -14.64
N ARG A 72 7.66 -30.52 -15.37
CA ARG A 72 7.41 -29.52 -16.42
C ARG A 72 6.34 -29.93 -17.44
N PRO A 73 6.21 -31.19 -17.87
CA PRO A 73 5.14 -31.58 -18.80
C PRO A 73 3.73 -31.36 -18.26
N VAL A 74 3.55 -31.48 -16.94
CA VAL A 74 2.24 -31.40 -16.25
C VAL A 74 2.01 -30.07 -15.54
N LEU A 75 3.02 -29.21 -15.49
CA LEU A 75 2.94 -27.90 -14.87
C LEU A 75 2.82 -26.78 -15.92
N GLU A 76 2.10 -25.74 -15.55
CA GLU A 76 2.00 -24.48 -16.26
C GLU A 76 2.53 -23.37 -15.35
N LYS A 77 3.38 -22.50 -15.89
CA LYS A 77 3.89 -21.34 -15.14
C LYS A 77 2.84 -20.23 -15.21
N THR A 78 2.34 -19.78 -14.06
CA THR A 78 1.28 -18.77 -13.98
C THR A 78 1.83 -17.34 -13.96
N HIS A 79 2.98 -17.12 -13.31
CA HIS A 79 3.60 -15.80 -13.19
C HIS A 79 5.11 -15.84 -13.41
N ASN A 80 5.62 -14.86 -14.18
CA ASN A 80 7.05 -14.65 -14.40
C ASN A 80 7.66 -13.75 -13.30
N SER A 81 7.77 -14.27 -12.09
CA SER A 81 8.35 -13.57 -10.92
C SER A 81 9.54 -14.32 -10.30
N ARG A 82 10.14 -13.75 -9.24
CA ARG A 82 11.14 -14.39 -8.38
C ARG A 82 10.65 -14.37 -6.93
N PRO A 83 10.24 -15.51 -6.35
CA PRO A 83 10.18 -16.84 -6.96
C PRO A 83 9.07 -16.95 -8.02
N ALA A 84 9.21 -17.91 -8.94
CA ALA A 84 8.20 -18.19 -9.96
C ALA A 84 7.02 -19.00 -9.38
N PHE A 85 5.83 -18.81 -9.96
CA PHE A 85 4.62 -19.52 -9.57
C PHE A 85 4.15 -20.50 -10.63
N TYR A 86 3.67 -21.66 -10.19
CA TYR A 86 3.23 -22.76 -11.04
C TYR A 86 1.85 -23.26 -10.63
N LYS A 87 1.14 -23.87 -11.59
CA LYS A 87 -0.07 -24.66 -11.38
C LYS A 87 -0.01 -25.97 -12.17
N ILE A 88 -0.84 -26.93 -11.82
CA ILE A 88 -1.04 -28.15 -12.61
C ILE A 88 -1.92 -27.83 -13.81
N LYS A 89 -1.52 -28.30 -15.00
CA LYS A 89 -2.27 -28.14 -16.25
C LYS A 89 -3.68 -28.71 -16.10
N GLY A 90 -4.67 -27.98 -16.59
CA GLY A 90 -6.08 -28.38 -16.53
C GLY A 90 -6.79 -28.06 -15.21
N VAL A 91 -6.07 -27.62 -14.16
CA VAL A 91 -6.73 -27.11 -12.94
C VAL A 91 -7.10 -25.64 -13.15
N TYR A 92 -8.40 -25.36 -13.06
CA TYR A 92 -8.91 -23.99 -13.02
C TYR A 92 -8.71 -23.41 -11.63
N LEU A 93 -8.10 -22.23 -11.55
CA LEU A 93 -7.96 -21.47 -10.31
C LEU A 93 -9.00 -20.36 -10.34
N SER A 94 -9.73 -20.13 -9.25
CA SER A 94 -10.66 -19.01 -9.17
C SER A 94 -9.93 -17.68 -9.38
N GLY A 95 -10.59 -16.69 -10.01
CA GLY A 95 -9.97 -15.42 -10.42
C GLY A 95 -9.39 -14.56 -9.29
N ASP A 96 -9.66 -14.91 -8.03
CA ASP A 96 -9.02 -14.31 -6.85
C ASP A 96 -7.59 -14.83 -6.59
N SER A 97 -7.15 -15.87 -7.31
CA SER A 97 -5.75 -16.35 -7.31
C SER A 97 -4.73 -15.32 -7.82
N HIS A 98 -5.21 -14.23 -8.42
CA HIS A 98 -4.41 -13.05 -8.78
C HIS A 98 -4.11 -12.10 -7.61
N LYS A 99 -4.71 -12.30 -6.44
CA LYS A 99 -4.34 -11.60 -5.21
C LYS A 99 -3.22 -12.34 -4.47
N ILE A 100 -2.12 -12.61 -5.17
CA ILE A 100 -0.84 -12.56 -4.46
C ILE A 100 -0.63 -11.07 -4.25
N THR A 101 -1.13 -10.54 -3.13
CA THR A 101 -0.55 -9.33 -2.56
C THR A 101 0.89 -9.71 -2.29
N VAL A 102 1.76 -9.46 -3.27
CA VAL A 102 3.20 -9.41 -3.07
C VAL A 102 3.33 -8.52 -1.85
N SER A 103 3.82 -9.06 -0.73
CA SER A 103 4.10 -8.26 0.45
C SER A 103 4.80 -7.01 -0.06
N PRO A 104 4.27 -5.81 0.23
CA PRO A 104 4.74 -4.60 -0.43
C PRO A 104 6.26 -4.58 -0.32
N THR A 105 6.93 -4.38 -1.45
CA THR A 105 8.37 -4.19 -1.51
C THR A 105 8.71 -2.95 -0.70
N GLY A 106 9.05 -3.19 0.57
CA GLY A 106 9.35 -2.24 1.64
C GLY A 106 9.34 -3.07 2.92
N ASP A 107 10.32 -2.88 3.81
CA ASP A 107 10.60 -3.76 4.96
C ASP A 107 9.33 -4.29 5.64
N ALA A 108 8.97 -5.54 5.34
CA ALA A 108 7.72 -6.13 5.78
C ALA A 108 7.60 -6.17 7.31
N ALA A 109 8.75 -6.13 8.00
CA ALA A 109 8.81 -5.98 9.45
C ALA A 109 8.25 -4.63 9.92
N ASP A 110 8.57 -3.53 9.23
CA ASP A 110 8.13 -2.18 9.59
C ASP A 110 6.64 -2.02 9.34
N LEU A 111 6.13 -2.50 8.19
CA LEU A 111 4.69 -2.48 7.94
C LEU A 111 3.92 -3.34 8.95
N ILE A 112 4.42 -4.53 9.29
CA ILE A 112 3.80 -5.38 10.32
C ILE A 112 3.86 -4.70 11.70
N ALA A 113 4.96 -4.03 12.04
CA ALA A 113 5.09 -3.27 13.28
C ALA A 113 4.11 -2.10 13.33
N ILE A 114 3.97 -1.36 12.23
CA ILE A 114 2.98 -0.29 12.06
C ILE A 114 1.57 -0.86 12.24
N LEU A 115 1.19 -1.91 11.51
CA LEU A 115 -0.13 -2.54 11.62
C LEU A 115 -0.42 -3.09 13.03
N LYS A 116 0.59 -3.63 13.71
CA LYS A 116 0.47 -4.04 15.12
C LYS A 116 0.25 -2.85 16.05
N SER A 117 0.94 -1.74 15.83
CA SER A 117 0.77 -0.51 16.63
C SER A 117 -0.60 0.14 16.42
N LEU A 118 -1.16 0.06 15.21
CA LEU A 118 -2.48 0.56 14.85
C LEU A 118 -3.63 -0.34 15.33
N LYS A 119 -3.34 -1.54 15.84
CA LYS A 119 -4.35 -2.49 16.33
C LYS A 119 -5.13 -1.95 17.54
N SER A 120 -4.49 -1.17 18.40
CA SER A 120 -5.05 -0.71 19.68
C SER A 120 -5.29 0.80 19.76
N GLN A 121 -4.88 1.57 18.76
CA GLN A 121 -5.04 3.02 18.72
C GLN A 121 -5.45 3.48 17.31
N PRO A 122 -6.28 4.52 17.19
CA PRO A 122 -6.62 5.09 15.89
C PRO A 122 -5.37 5.65 15.21
N ALA A 123 -5.29 5.47 13.88
CA ALA A 123 -4.18 5.96 13.06
C ALA A 123 -4.12 7.50 13.08
N LYS A 124 -3.26 8.01 13.96
CA LYS A 124 -3.08 9.44 14.23
C LYS A 124 -1.64 9.83 13.94
N ILE A 125 -1.48 10.91 13.18
CA ILE A 125 -0.20 11.47 12.81
C ILE A 125 0.08 12.69 13.71
N HIS A 126 1.24 12.64 14.34
CA HIS A 126 1.87 13.73 15.07
C HIS A 126 3.12 14.19 14.30
N ASP A 127 3.47 15.46 14.43
CA ASP A 127 4.72 16.06 13.93
C ASP A 127 5.11 15.64 12.50
N ILE A 128 4.62 16.36 11.49
CA ILE A 128 4.97 16.10 10.09
C ILE A 128 6.13 16.99 9.67
N LYS A 129 7.22 16.40 9.18
CA LYS A 129 8.34 17.13 8.57
C LYS A 129 8.25 17.05 7.06
N ILE A 130 8.20 18.23 6.45
CA ILE A 130 8.02 18.39 5.01
C ILE A 130 9.26 19.09 4.44
N LYS A 131 9.75 18.58 3.33
CA LYS A 131 10.87 19.13 2.58
C LYS A 131 10.37 19.67 1.25
N ILE A 132 10.79 20.88 0.92
CA ILE A 132 10.49 21.56 -0.34
C ILE A 132 11.83 21.91 -0.99
N ASN A 133 11.99 21.62 -2.27
CA ASN A 133 13.13 22.12 -3.05
C ASN A 133 12.73 23.48 -3.63
N ALA A 134 13.25 24.56 -3.05
CA ALA A 134 12.95 25.92 -3.46
C ALA A 134 14.06 26.88 -3.03
N CYS A 135 14.29 27.93 -3.81
CA CYS A 135 15.36 28.91 -3.61
C CYS A 135 14.80 30.27 -3.15
N ILE A 136 14.06 30.31 -2.04
CA ILE A 136 13.46 31.57 -1.54
C ILE A 136 14.34 32.33 -0.55
N HIS A 137 15.49 31.75 -0.20
CA HIS A 137 16.39 32.23 0.86
C HIS A 137 16.90 33.66 0.59
N GLU A 138 17.38 33.94 -0.63
CA GLU A 138 17.86 35.26 -1.02
C GLU A 138 16.74 36.32 -0.98
N GLY A 139 15.52 35.94 -1.39
CA GLY A 139 14.35 36.81 -1.31
C GLY A 139 14.03 37.22 0.12
N LEU A 140 14.16 36.29 1.09
CA LEU A 140 13.99 36.61 2.50
C LEU A 140 15.10 37.54 3.03
N ILE A 141 16.35 37.35 2.61
CA ILE A 141 17.46 38.25 2.98
C ILE A 141 17.20 39.66 2.46
N GLN A 142 16.77 39.80 1.20
CA GLN A 142 16.42 41.09 0.60
C GLN A 142 15.27 41.80 1.33
N LYS A 143 14.42 41.04 2.03
CA LYS A 143 13.32 41.52 2.85
C LYS A 143 13.70 41.73 4.32
N GLY A 144 14.98 41.62 4.66
CA GLY A 144 15.53 41.95 5.97
C GLY A 144 15.58 40.78 6.96
N CYS A 145 15.37 39.54 6.52
CA CYS A 145 15.57 38.38 7.38
C CYS A 145 17.06 38.06 7.56
N THR A 146 17.46 37.80 8.81
CA THR A 146 18.85 37.45 9.15
C THR A 146 19.04 35.94 9.16
N PRO A 147 19.98 35.39 8.38
CA PRO A 147 20.32 33.97 8.44
C PRO A 147 21.10 33.65 9.71
N HIS A 148 20.94 32.42 10.20
CA HIS A 148 21.69 31.90 11.34
C HIS A 148 23.16 31.65 10.96
N GLU A 149 24.09 32.07 11.80
CA GLU A 149 25.53 32.11 11.49
C GLU A 149 26.13 30.74 11.13
N GLN A 150 25.67 29.68 11.80
CA GLN A 150 26.30 28.36 11.65
C GLN A 150 25.78 27.53 10.46
N ASN A 151 24.48 27.61 10.16
CA ASN A 151 23.84 26.73 9.18
C ASN A 151 23.17 27.50 8.03
N ASN A 152 23.31 28.83 8.03
CA ASN A 152 22.73 29.75 7.06
C ASN A 152 21.21 29.61 6.89
N SER A 153 20.51 29.04 7.88
CA SER A 153 19.06 28.89 7.82
C SER A 153 18.35 30.15 8.32
N ILE A 154 17.20 30.46 7.73
CA ILE A 154 16.29 31.49 8.21
C ILE A 154 15.11 30.79 8.86
N LEU A 155 14.90 31.03 10.15
CA LEU A 155 13.75 30.51 10.88
C LEU A 155 12.56 31.46 10.72
N VAL A 156 11.57 31.04 9.96
CA VAL A 156 10.28 31.71 9.84
C VAL A 156 9.36 31.16 10.93
N LYS A 157 9.18 31.96 11.99
CA LYS A 157 8.21 31.69 13.06
C LYS A 157 6.85 32.28 12.68
N ASN A 158 5.77 31.77 13.27
CA ASN A 158 4.41 32.30 13.15
C ASN A 158 3.81 32.20 11.73
N LEU A 159 4.08 31.10 11.03
CA LEU A 159 3.28 30.80 9.84
C LEU A 159 1.81 30.64 10.25
N PRO A 160 0.85 31.08 9.41
CA PRO A 160 -0.56 31.05 9.76
C PRO A 160 -1.03 29.61 9.97
N VAL A 161 -1.75 29.41 11.07
CA VAL A 161 -2.46 28.18 11.39
C VAL A 161 -3.84 28.55 11.92
N THR A 162 -4.86 27.81 11.51
CA THR A 162 -6.25 28.05 11.92
C THR A 162 -6.61 27.37 13.25
N ASP A 163 -5.77 26.45 13.75
CA ASP A 163 -6.00 25.70 14.98
C ASP A 163 -4.88 25.98 16.00
N ASN A 164 -5.29 26.43 17.19
CA ASN A 164 -4.39 26.77 18.29
C ASN A 164 -3.61 25.57 18.84
N ASN A 165 -4.00 24.34 18.50
CA ASN A 165 -3.31 23.12 18.91
C ASN A 165 -2.21 22.69 17.93
N MET A 166 -1.98 23.50 16.90
CA MET A 166 -1.03 23.23 15.84
C MET A 166 0.01 24.33 15.78
N THR A 167 1.22 23.93 15.43
CA THR A 167 2.34 24.84 15.26
C THR A 167 2.96 24.57 13.91
N LEU A 168 3.32 25.65 13.22
CA LEU A 168 4.00 25.58 11.94
C LEU A 168 5.25 26.43 11.99
N LYS A 169 6.39 25.82 11.66
CA LYS A 169 7.69 26.49 11.61
C LYS A 169 8.37 26.12 10.31
N ALA A 170 9.01 27.09 9.66
CA ALA A 170 9.83 26.81 8.49
C ALA A 170 11.29 27.20 8.74
N LEU A 171 12.20 26.28 8.42
CA LEU A 171 13.63 26.54 8.28
C LEU A 171 13.95 26.63 6.80
N VAL A 172 14.33 27.82 6.36
CA VAL A 172 14.65 28.09 4.95
C VAL A 172 16.18 28.09 4.80
N TYR A 173 16.69 27.17 4.01
CA TYR A 173 18.08 27.09 3.58
C TYR A 173 18.19 27.57 2.12
N PRO A 174 19.40 27.81 1.57
CA PRO A 174 19.57 28.33 0.21
C PRO A 174 18.83 27.56 -0.90
N LYS A 175 18.67 26.23 -0.77
CA LYS A 175 18.05 25.37 -1.79
C LYS A 175 16.84 24.58 -1.31
N ILE A 176 16.61 24.54 0.00
CA ILE A 176 15.60 23.68 0.61
C ILE A 176 14.84 24.44 1.69
N ILE A 177 13.57 24.13 1.84
CA ILE A 177 12.75 24.56 2.96
C ILE A 177 12.34 23.31 3.73
N GLN A 178 12.49 23.35 5.05
CA GLN A 178 11.96 22.35 5.96
C GLN A 178 10.79 22.96 6.72
N ILE A 179 9.61 22.39 6.59
CA ILE A 179 8.42 22.78 7.33
C ILE A 179 8.14 21.70 8.38
N ASP A 180 8.05 22.12 9.63
CA ASP A 180 7.62 21.27 10.75
C ASP A 180 6.17 21.63 11.12
N VAL A 181 5.26 20.67 10.92
CA VAL A 181 3.85 20.73 11.32
C VAL A 181 3.70 19.97 12.64
N GLY A 182 3.75 20.67 13.77
CA GLY A 182 3.56 20.06 15.09
C GLY A 182 2.10 20.11 15.54
N CYS A 183 1.58 19.04 16.12
CA CYS A 183 0.20 18.98 16.63
C CYS A 183 0.15 18.29 18.01
N SER A 184 0.02 19.11 19.06
CA SER A 184 0.21 18.66 20.45
C SER A 184 -1.01 17.93 21.03
N TYR A 185 -2.23 18.43 20.75
CA TYR A 185 -3.45 17.95 21.41
C TYR A 185 -4.47 17.33 20.44
N LYS A 186 -4.37 17.66 19.15
CA LYS A 186 -5.31 17.25 18.12
C LYS A 186 -4.55 16.75 16.90
N PRO A 187 -4.05 15.51 16.93
CA PRO A 187 -3.33 14.91 15.81
C PRO A 187 -4.20 14.81 14.56
N ILE A 188 -3.51 14.72 13.43
CA ILE A 188 -4.13 14.54 12.11
C ILE A 188 -4.54 13.07 12.01
N VAL A 189 -5.85 12.81 11.90
CA VAL A 189 -6.36 11.44 11.69
C VAL A 189 -6.06 11.03 10.26
N TYR A 190 -5.77 9.75 10.02
CA TYR A 190 -5.51 9.26 8.66
C TYR A 190 -6.81 9.10 7.85
N ASP A 191 -7.51 10.21 7.61
CA ASP A 191 -8.74 10.28 6.82
C ASP A 191 -8.71 11.44 5.82
N VAL A 192 -9.68 11.47 4.89
CA VAL A 192 -9.75 12.53 3.85
C VAL A 192 -9.99 13.91 4.45
N LYS A 193 -10.76 14.03 5.53
CA LYS A 193 -11.05 15.33 6.14
C LYS A 193 -9.78 15.94 6.72
N SER A 194 -9.00 15.15 7.45
CA SER A 194 -7.73 15.53 8.05
C SER A 194 -6.64 15.75 6.99
N LEU A 195 -6.67 15.02 5.87
CA LEU A 195 -5.81 15.30 4.72
C LEU A 195 -6.15 16.65 4.05
N LEU A 196 -7.43 16.92 3.77
CA LEU A 196 -7.85 18.20 3.21
C LEU A 196 -7.48 19.35 4.13
N TYR A 197 -7.63 19.14 5.44
CA TYR A 197 -7.18 20.08 6.45
C TYR A 197 -5.66 20.30 6.40
N LEU A 198 -4.85 19.23 6.30
CA LEU A 198 -3.40 19.34 6.09
C LEU A 198 -3.07 20.16 4.83
N CYS A 199 -3.73 19.88 3.70
CA CYS A 199 -3.53 20.62 2.46
C CYS A 199 -3.88 22.11 2.61
N GLU A 200 -4.95 22.45 3.34
CA GLU A 200 -5.33 23.83 3.63
C GLU A 200 -4.22 24.57 4.38
N ILE A 201 -3.69 23.96 5.43
CA ILE A 201 -2.60 24.53 6.25
C ILE A 201 -1.35 24.76 5.41
N LEU A 202 -0.97 23.76 4.62
CA LEU A 202 0.21 23.85 3.76
C LEU A 202 0.03 24.89 2.66
N ALA A 203 -1.18 25.06 2.13
CA ALA A 203 -1.49 26.12 1.17
C ALA A 203 -1.36 27.51 1.81
N GLN A 204 -1.86 27.70 3.04
CA GLN A 204 -1.69 28.96 3.77
C GLN A 204 -0.20 29.25 4.04
N ALA A 205 0.56 28.23 4.44
CA ALA A 205 2.00 28.32 4.62
C ALA A 205 2.73 28.73 3.33
N SER A 206 2.35 28.10 2.22
CA SER A 206 2.90 28.40 0.89
C SER A 206 2.67 29.88 0.55
N MET A 207 1.43 30.36 0.69
CA MET A 207 1.08 31.75 0.41
C MET A 207 1.85 32.74 1.29
N SER A 208 2.01 32.45 2.59
CA SER A 208 2.81 33.30 3.48
C SER A 208 4.28 33.33 3.10
N LEU A 209 4.88 32.18 2.79
CA LEU A 209 6.28 32.11 2.38
C LEU A 209 6.52 32.82 1.03
N MET A 210 5.59 32.67 0.09
CA MET A 210 5.64 33.39 -1.19
C MET A 210 5.52 34.90 -0.99
N HIS A 211 4.61 35.36 -0.11
CA HIS A 211 4.44 36.77 0.21
C HIS A 211 5.69 37.36 0.90
N LEU A 212 6.25 36.65 1.88
CA LEU A 212 7.43 37.08 2.62
C LEU A 212 8.68 37.15 1.75
N SER A 213 8.86 36.20 0.84
CA SER A 213 10.06 36.13 -0.01
C SER A 213 9.94 36.90 -1.33
N GLY A 214 8.73 37.10 -1.84
CA GLY A 214 8.50 37.58 -3.21
C GLY A 214 8.80 36.53 -4.28
N CYS A 215 9.03 35.28 -3.90
CA CYS A 215 9.35 34.17 -4.80
C CYS A 215 8.17 33.20 -4.93
N THR A 216 8.12 32.46 -6.05
CA THR A 216 7.15 31.37 -6.24
C THR A 216 7.65 30.09 -5.58
N LEU A 217 6.73 29.32 -5.00
CA LEU A 217 6.97 27.97 -4.51
C LEU A 217 6.37 26.93 -5.44
N PRO A 218 6.91 25.68 -5.46
CA PRO A 218 6.23 24.57 -6.10
C PRO A 218 4.87 24.34 -5.43
N PRO A 219 3.89 23.78 -6.16
CA PRO A 219 2.56 23.52 -5.62
C PRO A 219 2.64 22.50 -4.46
N VAL A 220 1.71 22.62 -3.51
CA VAL A 220 1.73 21.86 -2.24
C VAL A 220 1.75 20.35 -2.46
N ASN A 221 1.09 19.86 -3.51
CA ASN A 221 1.06 18.44 -3.86
C ASN A 221 2.44 17.87 -4.21
N GLU A 222 3.42 18.69 -4.58
CA GLU A 222 4.80 18.25 -4.88
C GLU A 222 5.71 18.26 -3.64
N TRP A 223 5.22 18.76 -2.49
CA TRP A 223 6.03 18.84 -1.28
C TRP A 223 6.27 17.44 -0.71
N MET A 224 7.50 17.16 -0.28
CA MET A 224 7.88 15.82 0.17
C MET A 224 7.71 15.69 1.67
N ILE A 225 6.87 14.76 2.12
CA ILE A 225 6.84 14.32 3.51
C ILE A 225 8.06 13.43 3.73
N THR A 226 8.90 13.81 4.68
CA THR A 226 10.18 13.13 4.97
C THR A 226 10.20 12.41 6.30
N HIS A 227 9.29 12.80 7.20
CA HIS A 227 9.16 12.22 8.52
C HIS A 227 7.76 12.52 9.06
N TYR A 228 7.16 11.56 9.74
CA TYR A 228 6.04 11.78 10.62
C TYR A 228 6.07 10.82 11.81
N HIS A 229 5.48 11.23 12.93
CA HIS A 229 5.30 10.38 14.11
C HIS A 229 3.90 9.75 14.10
N LEU A 230 3.81 8.46 14.40
CA LEU A 230 2.52 7.79 14.57
C LEU A 230 2.18 7.60 16.05
N ASN A 231 0.89 7.72 16.36
CA ASN A 231 0.27 7.49 17.67
C ASN A 231 0.66 8.50 18.77
N LYS A 232 -0.08 8.43 19.88
CA LYS A 232 -0.21 9.49 20.91
C LYS A 232 1.10 9.93 21.59
N ASP A 233 2.18 9.17 21.44
CA ASP A 233 3.45 9.41 22.14
C ASP A 233 4.68 9.40 21.22
N GLY A 234 4.49 9.39 19.89
CA GLY A 234 5.61 9.37 18.94
C GLY A 234 6.54 8.16 19.05
N ASN A 235 6.08 7.08 19.71
CA ASN A 235 6.84 5.85 19.93
C ASN A 235 7.27 5.15 18.62
N TYR A 236 6.69 5.52 17.49
CA TYR A 236 7.06 5.07 16.16
C TYR A 236 7.30 6.26 15.24
N ALA A 237 8.57 6.48 14.93
CA ALA A 237 9.04 7.42 13.93
C ALA A 237 9.28 6.67 12.61
N ILE A 238 8.65 7.13 11.53
CA ILE A 238 8.90 6.60 10.19
C ILE A 238 9.81 7.60 9.47
N ASN A 239 11.03 7.18 9.17
CA ASN A 239 12.03 8.00 8.47
C ASN A 239 12.84 7.16 7.47
N GLY A 240 13.46 7.82 6.48
CA GLY A 240 14.32 7.17 5.48
C GLY A 240 14.01 7.58 4.04
N GLN A 241 15.00 7.44 3.13
CA GLN A 241 14.83 7.76 1.70
C GLN A 241 13.73 6.94 1.02
N THR A 242 13.43 5.74 1.53
CA THR A 242 12.35 4.85 1.08
C THR A 242 10.95 5.35 1.45
N PHE A 243 10.84 6.38 2.29
CA PHE A 243 9.58 6.96 2.78
C PHE A 243 9.33 8.39 2.27
N HIS A 244 10.06 8.84 1.25
CA HIS A 244 9.76 10.11 0.61
C HIS A 244 8.50 10.00 -0.24
N PHE A 245 7.37 10.47 0.29
CA PHE A 245 6.12 10.60 -0.43
C PHE A 245 5.82 12.07 -0.67
N THR A 246 5.32 12.40 -1.86
CA THR A 246 4.75 13.73 -2.07
C THR A 246 3.39 13.82 -1.35
N VAL A 247 2.94 15.03 -1.02
CA VAL A 247 1.56 15.24 -0.51
C VAL A 247 0.53 14.71 -1.53
N GLY A 248 0.84 14.81 -2.84
CA GLY A 248 0.09 14.20 -3.93
C GLY A 248 -0.02 12.68 -3.82
N ASP A 249 1.07 11.98 -3.51
CA ASP A 249 1.06 10.52 -3.35
C ASP A 249 0.20 10.09 -2.15
N VAL A 250 0.28 10.82 -1.03
CA VAL A 250 -0.55 10.54 0.15
C VAL A 250 -2.03 10.76 -0.15
N SER A 251 -2.35 11.85 -0.87
CA SER A 251 -3.74 12.19 -1.23
C SER A 251 -4.38 11.20 -2.20
N THR A 252 -3.66 10.76 -3.22
CA THR A 252 -4.13 9.71 -4.15
C THR A 252 -4.20 8.33 -3.49
N GLY A 253 -3.35 8.07 -2.49
CA GLY A 253 -3.42 6.86 -1.68
C GLY A 253 -4.74 6.75 -0.89
N LEU A 254 -5.26 7.87 -0.40
CA LEU A 254 -6.50 7.94 0.39
C LEU A 254 -7.78 8.04 -0.45
N ILE A 255 -7.67 8.46 -1.72
CA ILE A 255 -8.80 8.61 -2.64
C ILE A 255 -8.46 7.95 -3.97
N ARG A 256 -9.12 6.84 -4.29
CA ARG A 256 -8.98 6.15 -5.58
C ARG A 256 -10.01 6.65 -6.58
N TYR A 257 -9.53 7.18 -7.68
CA TYR A 257 -10.33 7.46 -8.87
C TYR A 257 -10.15 6.31 -9.87
N TYR A 258 -11.24 5.65 -10.24
CA TYR A 258 -11.19 4.64 -11.30
C TYR A 258 -12.52 4.57 -12.05
N SER A 259 -12.50 4.07 -13.30
CA SER A 259 -13.73 3.82 -14.05
C SER A 259 -14.10 2.35 -13.95
N LYS A 260 -15.35 2.05 -13.59
CA LYS A 260 -15.87 0.69 -13.54
C LYS A 260 -16.70 0.43 -14.80
N SER A 261 -16.32 -0.59 -15.58
CA SER A 261 -17.16 -1.08 -16.66
C SER A 261 -18.35 -1.83 -16.08
N MET A 262 -19.54 -1.44 -16.51
CA MET A 262 -20.80 -2.09 -16.18
C MET A 262 -21.08 -3.24 -17.17
N PRO A 263 -22.00 -4.17 -16.85
CA PRO A 263 -22.32 -5.31 -17.71
C PRO A 263 -22.83 -4.92 -19.11
N ASP A 264 -23.39 -3.72 -19.25
CA ASP A 264 -23.86 -3.13 -20.51
C ASP A 264 -22.72 -2.45 -21.32
N GLY A 265 -21.48 -2.48 -20.83
CA GLY A 265 -20.32 -1.83 -21.44
C GLY A 265 -20.15 -0.36 -21.06
N THR A 266 -21.05 0.21 -20.26
CA THR A 266 -20.95 1.60 -19.82
C THR A 266 -19.80 1.78 -18.81
N LEU A 267 -18.95 2.77 -19.00
CA LEU A 267 -17.92 3.15 -18.03
C LEU A 267 -18.48 4.17 -17.04
N ILE A 268 -18.54 3.81 -15.76
CA ILE A 268 -18.95 4.72 -14.70
C ILE A 268 -17.72 5.16 -13.91
N PRO A 269 -17.40 6.47 -13.85
CA PRO A 269 -16.37 6.96 -12.95
C PRO A 269 -16.78 6.73 -11.49
N ARG A 270 -15.88 6.17 -10.70
CA ARG A 270 -16.03 5.94 -9.27
C ARG A 270 -14.92 6.66 -8.51
N VAL A 271 -15.32 7.25 -7.40
CA VAL A 271 -14.43 7.80 -6.38
C VAL A 271 -14.61 6.93 -5.16
N GLU A 272 -13.58 6.16 -4.81
CA GLU A 272 -13.56 5.37 -3.58
C GLU A 272 -12.64 6.05 -2.57
N GLN A 273 -13.23 6.42 -1.43
CA GLN A 273 -12.50 6.92 -0.29
C GLN A 273 -12.00 5.73 0.53
N ILE A 274 -10.70 5.69 0.83
CA ILE A 274 -10.20 4.84 1.91
C ILE A 274 -10.59 5.53 3.21
N THR A 275 -11.70 5.07 3.80
CA THR A 275 -12.09 5.44 5.16
C THR A 275 -11.23 4.64 6.11
N THR A 276 -10.21 5.26 6.71
CA THR A 276 -9.64 4.74 7.96
C THR A 276 -10.54 5.28 9.06
N PRO A 277 -11.31 4.43 9.77
CA PRO A 277 -12.23 4.93 10.76
C PRO A 277 -11.47 5.56 11.93
N SER A 278 -12.11 6.48 12.64
CA SER A 278 -11.61 7.10 13.87
C SER A 278 -11.48 6.11 15.04
N THR A 279 -11.65 4.82 14.76
CA THR A 279 -11.61 3.67 15.66
C THR A 279 -10.35 2.86 15.40
N SER A 280 -10.01 1.96 16.32
CA SER A 280 -8.88 1.04 16.12
C SER A 280 -9.16 0.02 15.01
N LEU A 281 -8.12 -0.56 14.41
CA LEU A 281 -8.23 -1.69 13.47
C LEU A 281 -9.04 -2.85 14.07
N PHE A 282 -8.91 -3.08 15.38
CA PHE A 282 -9.65 -4.15 16.07
C PHE A 282 -11.17 -3.89 16.12
N GLU A 283 -11.58 -2.65 16.36
CA GLU A 283 -12.99 -2.26 16.35
C GLU A 283 -13.57 -2.30 14.94
N GLU A 284 -12.78 -1.92 13.93
CA GLU A 284 -13.18 -2.03 12.54
C GLU A 284 -13.39 -3.49 12.11
N MET A 285 -12.47 -4.38 12.49
CA MET A 285 -12.60 -5.82 12.22
C MET A 285 -13.86 -6.44 12.87
N LYS A 286 -14.34 -5.90 13.99
CA LYS A 286 -15.59 -6.35 14.62
C LYS A 286 -16.84 -5.95 13.86
N ASN A 287 -16.79 -4.89 13.07
CA ASN A 287 -17.94 -4.38 12.31
C ASN A 287 -18.09 -5.03 10.92
N VAL A 288 -17.08 -5.79 10.48
CA VAL A 288 -17.03 -6.46 9.18
C VAL A 288 -17.43 -7.95 9.28
N ILE A 289 -17.53 -8.50 10.50
CA ILE A 289 -17.95 -9.88 10.81
C ILE A 289 -19.38 -9.84 11.34
#